data_AF-A0A067BRH9-F1
#
_entry.id   AF-A0A067BRH9-F1
#
_cell.length_a   1.000
_cell.length_b   1.000
_cell.length_c   1.000
_cell.angle_alpha   90.00
_cell.angle_beta   90.00
_cell.angle_gamma   90.00
#
_symmetry.space_group_name_H-M   'P 1'
#
loop_
_entity.id
_entity.type
_entity.pdbx_description
1 polymer ?
#
loop_
_entity_poly.entity_id
_entity_poly.type
_entity_poly.pdbx_seq_one_letter_code
_entity_poly.pdbx_strand_id
1 'polypeptide(L)'
;MVVIALITRYSVSLLMRASDLAGDSAAKTYESLGHHTMGKYGTYLAEFTFIFGGFGTLTSYFIFITDLLCAIFGVAHANRGYVTLLFTFGIILPLSLSRRLGKLRLSSILATCAVTYVVCLFFAVYLVVSSSASFTPVAVPAVNITSTSVYTVTLLIQAFACHNTALPVYEELRDRSLARMNRAVVGAIALSFLLYT
;
A
#
# COMPACT_ATOMS: atom_id res chain seq x y z
N MET A 1 7.69 -14.54 1.48
CA MET A 1 6.28 -14.14 1.70
C MET A 1 5.89 -14.34 3.15
N VAL A 2 5.92 -15.58 3.64
CA VAL A 2 5.53 -15.96 5.01
C VAL A 2 6.27 -15.13 6.08
N VAL A 3 7.59 -15.01 5.99
CA VAL A 3 8.39 -14.23 6.95
C VAL A 3 7.95 -12.75 6.99
N ILE A 4 7.77 -12.12 5.82
CA ILE A 4 7.35 -10.72 5.72
C ILE A 4 5.92 -10.55 6.26
N ALA A 5 5.00 -11.47 5.95
CA ALA A 5 3.64 -11.45 6.48
C ALA A 5 3.61 -11.60 8.01
N LEU A 6 4.46 -12.46 8.59
CA LEU A 6 4.59 -12.62 10.04
C LEU A 6 5.15 -11.36 10.70
N ILE A 7 6.18 -10.75 10.10
CA ILE A 7 6.76 -9.48 10.57
C ILE A 7 5.70 -8.38 10.54
N THR A 8 4.98 -8.21 9.42
CA THR A 8 3.90 -7.22 9.31
C THR A 8 2.82 -7.45 10.36
N ARG A 9 2.36 -8.70 10.55
CA ARG A 9 1.37 -9.04 11.58
C ARG A 9 1.88 -8.66 12.97
N TYR A 10 3.12 -9.02 13.27
CA TYR A 10 3.75 -8.70 14.55
C TYR A 10 3.81 -7.19 14.77
N SER A 11 4.31 -6.43 13.79
CA SER A 11 4.40 -4.96 13.84
C SER A 11 3.04 -4.32 14.09
N VAL A 12 2.00 -4.72 13.36
CA VAL A 12 0.64 -4.20 13.58
C VAL A 12 0.13 -4.56 14.98
N SER A 13 0.31 -5.81 15.42
CA SER A 13 -0.14 -6.23 16.76
C SER A 13 0.56 -5.48 17.90
N LEU A 14 1.86 -5.21 17.75
CA LEU A 14 2.65 -4.45 18.70
C LEU A 14 2.17 -3.00 18.75
N LEU A 15 1.98 -2.38 17.59
CA LEU A 15 1.53 -1.00 17.46
C LEU A 15 0.14 -0.80 18.06
N MET A 16 -0.76 -1.75 17.82
CA MET A 16 -2.11 -1.75 18.36
C MET A 16 -2.12 -1.88 19.89
N ARG A 17 -1.26 -2.75 20.46
CA ARG A 17 -1.10 -2.86 21.91
C ARG A 17 -0.48 -1.60 22.52
N ALA A 18 0.52 -1.01 21.86
CA ALA A 18 1.14 0.23 22.30
C ALA A 18 0.14 1.39 22.30
N SER A 19 -0.72 1.47 21.28
CA SER A 19 -1.81 2.44 21.17
C SER A 19 -2.84 2.27 22.29
N ASP A 20 -3.26 1.05 22.59
CA ASP A 20 -4.20 0.77 23.68
C ASP A 20 -3.64 1.12 25.06
N LEU A 21 -2.36 0.79 25.31
CA LEU A 21 -1.65 1.13 26.55
C LEU A 21 -1.46 2.64 26.75
N ALA A 22 -1.32 3.41 25.67
CA ALA A 22 -1.17 4.86 25.72
C ALA A 22 -2.50 5.60 26.07
N GLY A 23 -3.63 4.89 26.08
CA GLY A 23 -4.94 5.42 26.46
C GLY A 23 -5.56 6.40 25.44
N ASP A 24 -6.82 6.78 25.68
CA ASP A 24 -7.66 7.56 24.75
C ASP A 24 -7.11 8.96 24.38
N SER A 25 -6.17 9.49 25.17
CA SER A 25 -5.66 10.87 25.01
C SER A 25 -4.43 11.00 24.12
N ALA A 26 -3.64 9.93 23.88
CA ALA A 26 -2.33 10.03 23.22
C ALA A 26 -2.10 9.07 22.03
N ALA A 27 -3.09 8.24 21.67
CA ALA A 27 -2.86 7.11 20.78
C ALA A 27 -3.35 7.29 19.33
N LYS A 28 -3.75 8.51 18.94
CA LYS A 28 -4.49 8.74 17.68
C LYS A 28 -3.58 8.82 16.45
N THR A 29 -2.30 9.15 16.63
CA THR A 29 -1.34 9.29 15.54
C THR A 29 0.01 8.69 15.92
N TYR A 30 0.82 8.39 14.92
CA TYR A 30 2.18 7.86 15.11
C TYR A 30 3.08 8.83 15.87
N GLU A 31 2.92 10.13 15.63
CA GLU A 31 3.69 11.18 16.30
C GLU A 31 3.34 11.26 17.79
N SER A 32 2.07 11.13 18.12
CA SER A 32 1.58 11.14 19.51
C SER A 32 1.96 9.87 20.26
N LEU A 33 1.86 8.71 19.61
CA LEU A 33 2.34 7.44 20.17
C LEU A 33 3.86 7.42 20.37
N GLY A 34 4.62 7.98 19.41
CA GLY A 34 6.06 8.19 19.52
C GLY A 34 6.41 9.14 20.66
N HIS A 35 5.63 10.21 20.84
CA HIS A 35 5.79 11.14 21.96
C HIS A 35 5.59 10.47 23.31
N HIS A 36 4.57 9.61 23.43
CA HIS A 36 4.27 8.92 24.67
C HIS A 36 5.33 7.88 25.02
N THR A 37 5.87 7.17 24.03
CA THR A 37 6.83 6.07 24.26
C THR A 37 8.29 6.52 24.35
N MET A 38 8.70 7.52 23.56
CA MET A 38 10.10 7.97 23.44
C MET A 38 10.27 9.49 23.60
N GLY A 39 9.22 10.21 24.01
CA GLY A 39 9.26 11.67 24.12
C GLY A 39 9.42 12.37 22.78
N LYS A 40 9.99 13.58 22.79
CA LYS A 40 10.18 14.41 21.58
C LYS A 40 10.93 13.71 20.45
N TYR A 41 11.89 12.84 20.78
CA TYR A 41 12.65 12.09 19.78
C TYR A 41 11.77 11.15 18.96
N GLY A 42 10.81 10.47 19.61
CA GLY A 42 9.86 9.59 18.92
C GLY A 42 8.96 10.33 17.95
N THR A 43 8.52 11.54 18.32
CA THR A 43 7.73 12.43 17.45
C THR A 43 8.52 12.80 16.19
N TYR A 44 9.75 13.30 16.34
CA TYR A 44 10.56 13.69 15.18
C TYR A 44 10.89 12.53 14.26
N LEU A 45 11.15 11.34 14.82
CA LEU A 45 11.48 10.15 14.04
C LEU A 45 10.27 9.61 13.26
N ALA A 46 9.08 9.68 13.85
CA ALA A 46 7.82 9.36 13.17
C ALA A 46 7.54 10.36 12.03
N GLU A 47 7.59 11.66 12.30
CA GLU A 47 7.38 12.70 11.28
C GLU A 47 8.37 12.55 10.11
N PHE A 48 9.65 12.37 10.42
CA PHE A 48 10.69 12.16 9.41
C PHE A 48 10.39 10.93 8.54
N THR A 49 10.03 9.81 9.16
CA THR A 49 9.73 8.56 8.43
C THR A 49 8.51 8.72 7.51
N PHE A 50 7.44 9.38 7.98
CA PHE A 50 6.25 9.63 7.19
C PHE A 50 6.49 10.61 6.03
N ILE A 51 7.30 11.66 6.23
CA ILE A 51 7.65 12.60 5.17
C ILE A 51 8.45 11.91 4.07
N PHE A 52 9.54 11.22 4.43
CA PHE A 52 10.40 10.57 3.43
C PHE A 52 9.70 9.38 2.76
N GLY A 53 9.02 8.53 3.54
CA GLY A 53 8.25 7.40 3.01
C GLY A 53 7.06 7.85 2.16
N GLY A 54 6.33 8.88 2.61
CA GLY A 54 5.22 9.49 1.88
C GLY A 54 5.69 10.12 0.56
N PHE A 55 6.77 10.91 0.59
CA PHE A 55 7.32 11.52 -0.62
C PHE A 55 7.79 10.46 -1.64
N GLY A 56 8.49 9.42 -1.19
CA GLY A 56 8.95 8.34 -2.06
C GLY A 56 7.80 7.56 -2.71
N THR A 57 6.76 7.24 -1.93
CA THR A 57 5.57 6.54 -2.44
C THR A 57 4.76 7.39 -3.41
N LEU A 58 4.54 8.67 -3.10
CA LEU A 58 3.85 9.61 -3.99
C LEU A 58 4.61 9.81 -5.30
N THR A 59 5.93 9.99 -5.25
CA THR A 59 6.78 10.10 -6.44
C THR A 59 6.70 8.83 -7.30
N SER A 60 6.72 7.65 -6.66
CA SER A 60 6.60 6.38 -7.38
C SER A 60 5.26 6.27 -8.10
N TYR A 61 4.15 6.57 -7.43
CA TYR A 61 2.82 6.55 -8.06
C TYR A 61 2.72 7.53 -9.23
N PHE A 62 3.34 8.69 -9.11
CA PHE A 62 3.36 9.70 -10.16
C PHE A 62 4.05 9.24 -11.44
N ILE A 63 5.20 8.56 -11.28
CA ILE A 63 5.94 7.95 -12.40
C ILE A 63 5.09 6.85 -13.05
N PHE A 64 4.51 5.95 -12.25
CA PHE A 64 3.64 4.89 -12.78
C PHE A 64 2.42 5.42 -13.55
N ILE A 65 1.74 6.45 -13.01
CA ILE A 65 0.60 7.08 -13.68
C ILE A 65 1.03 7.73 -14.99
N THR A 66 2.18 8.43 -15.00
CA THR A 66 2.75 9.03 -16.22
C THR A 66 2.98 7.97 -17.30
N ASP A 67 3.56 6.83 -16.93
CA ASP A 67 3.88 5.76 -17.85
C ASP A 67 2.62 5.12 -18.45
N LEU A 68 1.61 4.89 -17.62
CA LEU A 68 0.29 4.41 -18.06
C LEU A 68 -0.38 5.39 -19.02
N LEU A 69 -0.37 6.69 -18.71
CA LEU A 69 -0.96 7.71 -19.59
C LEU A 69 -0.24 7.78 -20.93
N CYS A 70 1.10 7.77 -20.93
CA CYS A 70 1.87 7.78 -22.18
C CYS A 70 1.60 6.53 -23.04
N ALA A 71 1.44 5.36 -22.41
CA ALA A 71 1.09 4.12 -23.10
C ALA A 71 -0.33 4.17 -23.71
N ILE A 72 -1.32 4.73 -23.00
CA ILE A 72 -2.70 4.84 -23.49
C ILE A 72 -2.81 5.85 -24.64
N PHE A 73 -2.12 6.99 -24.56
CA PHE A 73 -2.20 8.05 -25.57
C PHE A 73 -1.18 7.89 -26.71
N GLY A 74 -0.29 6.89 -26.66
CA GLY A 74 0.73 6.66 -27.69
C GLY A 74 1.73 7.82 -27.84
N VAL A 75 1.99 8.57 -26.77
CA VAL A 75 2.82 9.78 -26.83
C VAL A 75 4.30 9.43 -26.79
N ALA A 76 5.08 10.03 -27.70
CA ALA A 76 6.53 9.84 -27.76
C ALA A 76 7.23 10.25 -26.44
N HIS A 77 8.31 9.54 -26.09
CA HIS A 77 9.01 9.72 -24.82
C HIS A 77 9.56 11.15 -24.58
N ALA A 78 9.75 11.93 -25.64
CA ALA A 78 10.20 13.33 -25.56
C ALA A 78 9.18 14.26 -24.88
N ASN A 79 7.87 13.96 -24.98
CA ASN A 79 6.80 14.83 -24.47
C ASN A 79 6.21 14.37 -23.13
N ARG A 80 6.82 13.36 -22.47
CA ARG A 80 6.32 12.77 -21.21
C ARG A 80 6.14 13.83 -20.13
N GLY A 81 7.14 14.70 -19.94
CA GLY A 81 7.11 15.73 -18.89
C GLY A 81 5.95 16.71 -19.04
N TYR A 82 5.56 17.06 -20.27
CA TYR A 82 4.44 17.95 -20.51
C TYR A 82 3.09 17.28 -20.20
N VAL A 83 2.93 16.02 -20.61
CA VAL A 83 1.73 15.22 -20.30
C VAL A 83 1.59 15.07 -18.78
N THR A 84 2.67 14.71 -18.10
CA THR A 84 2.70 14.60 -16.64
C THR A 84 2.29 15.91 -15.97
N LEU A 85 2.91 17.03 -16.34
CA LEU A 85 2.56 18.35 -15.77
C LEU A 85 1.09 18.70 -16.00
N LEU A 86 0.58 18.50 -17.21
CA LEU A 86 -0.81 18.79 -17.55
C LEU A 86 -1.80 17.99 -16.69
N PHE A 87 -1.61 16.67 -16.58
CA PHE A 87 -2.47 15.81 -15.76
C PHE A 87 -2.37 16.11 -14.26
N THR A 88 -1.19 16.53 -13.82
CA THR A 88 -0.95 16.90 -12.42
C THR A 88 -1.69 18.17 -12.04
N PHE A 89 -1.51 19.23 -12.81
CA PHE A 89 -2.17 20.51 -12.55
C PHE A 89 -3.66 20.45 -12.88
N GLY A 90 -4.07 19.65 -13.86
CA GLY A 90 -5.47 19.55 -14.30
C GLY A 90 -6.35 18.63 -13.45
N ILE A 91 -5.80 17.56 -12.87
CA ILE A 91 -6.60 16.54 -12.14
C ILE A 91 -6.07 16.32 -10.73
N ILE A 92 -4.79 16.00 -10.56
CA ILE A 92 -4.24 15.56 -9.26
C ILE A 92 -4.26 16.71 -8.24
N LEU A 93 -3.81 17.90 -8.64
CA LEU A 93 -3.77 19.09 -7.79
C LEU A 93 -5.16 19.55 -7.34
N PRO A 94 -6.18 19.73 -8.21
CA PRO A 94 -7.51 20.13 -7.76
C PRO A 94 -8.20 19.05 -6.92
N LEU A 95 -7.95 17.76 -7.18
CA LEU A 95 -8.40 16.69 -6.29
C LEU A 95 -7.75 16.80 -4.90
N SER A 96 -6.43 17.06 -4.85
CA SER A 96 -5.68 17.19 -3.59
C SER A 96 -6.08 18.44 -2.80
N LEU A 97 -6.47 19.52 -3.49
CA LEU A 97 -6.95 20.76 -2.87
C LEU A 97 -8.41 20.65 -2.40
N SER A 98 -9.15 19.61 -2.80
CA SER A 98 -10.55 19.44 -2.44
C SER A 98 -10.68 19.06 -0.96
N ARG A 99 -11.06 20.05 -0.16
CA ARG A 99 -11.21 19.96 1.31
C ARG A 99 -12.34 19.04 1.79
N ARG A 100 -13.21 18.53 0.89
CA ARG A 100 -14.35 17.68 1.26
C ARG A 100 -14.00 16.20 1.17
N LEU A 101 -13.45 15.68 2.27
CA LEU A 101 -13.13 14.26 2.47
C LEU A 101 -14.36 13.33 2.39
N GLY A 102 -15.59 13.87 2.38
CA GLY A 102 -16.83 13.07 2.27
C GLY A 102 -16.99 12.27 0.97
N LYS A 103 -16.22 12.57 -0.08
CA LYS A 103 -16.18 11.78 -1.34
C LYS A 103 -15.17 10.63 -1.31
N LEU A 104 -14.38 10.44 -0.23
CA LEU A 104 -13.35 9.39 -0.19
C LEU A 104 -13.92 7.98 -0.16
N ARG A 105 -15.13 7.77 0.38
CA ARG A 105 -15.77 6.44 0.31
C ARG A 105 -15.92 5.98 -1.14
N LEU A 106 -16.28 6.88 -2.06
CA LEU A 106 -16.35 6.56 -3.48
C LEU A 106 -14.96 6.27 -4.07
N SER A 107 -13.94 7.06 -3.71
CA SER A 107 -12.56 6.81 -4.13
C SER A 107 -12.05 5.45 -3.66
N SER A 108 -12.30 5.07 -2.39
CA SER A 108 -11.95 3.77 -1.84
C SER A 108 -12.73 2.62 -2.49
N ILE A 109 -14.02 2.81 -2.78
CA ILE A 109 -14.83 1.83 -3.52
C ILE A 109 -14.29 1.66 -4.95
N LEU A 110 -14.03 2.75 -5.66
CA LEU A 110 -13.45 2.70 -7.01
C LEU A 110 -12.07 2.02 -7.01
N ALA A 111 -11.21 2.32 -6.03
CA ALA A 111 -9.90 1.69 -5.89
C ALA A 111 -10.02 0.18 -5.62
N THR A 112 -10.91 -0.23 -4.71
CA THR A 112 -11.14 -1.67 -4.42
C THR A 112 -11.76 -2.39 -5.62
N CYS A 113 -12.68 -1.77 -6.36
CA CYS A 113 -13.19 -2.30 -7.62
C CYS A 113 -12.09 -2.45 -8.68
N ALA A 114 -11.20 -1.46 -8.82
CA ALA A 114 -10.10 -1.51 -9.78
C ALA A 114 -9.10 -2.64 -9.45
N VAL A 115 -8.73 -2.80 -8.16
CA VAL A 115 -7.89 -3.93 -7.72
C VAL A 115 -8.58 -5.26 -7.98
N THR A 116 -9.87 -5.37 -7.66
CA THR A 116 -10.66 -6.59 -7.92
C THR A 116 -10.71 -6.91 -9.41
N TYR A 117 -10.89 -5.91 -10.27
CA TYR A 117 -10.86 -6.08 -11.72
C TYR A 117 -9.52 -6.65 -12.20
N VAL A 118 -8.40 -6.10 -11.74
CA VAL A 118 -7.06 -6.58 -12.11
C VAL A 118 -6.86 -8.04 -11.67
N VAL A 119 -7.24 -8.39 -10.43
CA VAL A 119 -7.16 -9.77 -9.93
C VAL A 119 -8.00 -10.72 -10.78
N CYS A 120 -9.24 -10.36 -11.11
CA CYS A 120 -10.10 -11.16 -11.97
C CYS A 120 -9.52 -11.33 -13.39
N LEU A 121 -8.90 -10.28 -13.93
CA LEU A 121 -8.23 -10.33 -15.24
C LEU A 121 -7.07 -11.34 -15.21
N PHE A 122 -6.18 -11.25 -14.23
CA PHE A 122 -5.07 -12.21 -14.08
C PHE A 122 -5.58 -13.64 -13.91
N PHE A 123 -6.63 -13.85 -13.11
CA PHE A 123 -7.24 -15.15 -12.94
C PHE A 123 -7.84 -15.70 -14.24
N ALA A 124 -8.56 -14.87 -15.01
CA ALA A 124 -9.10 -15.26 -16.30
C ALA A 124 -8.00 -15.62 -17.31
N VAL A 125 -6.93 -14.82 -17.39
CA VAL A 125 -5.77 -15.10 -18.24
C VAL A 125 -5.10 -16.41 -17.81
N TYR A 126 -4.94 -16.64 -16.51
CA TYR A 126 -4.40 -17.90 -15.99
C TYR A 126 -5.23 -19.10 -16.42
N LEU A 127 -6.57 -19.03 -16.36
CA LEU A 127 -7.46 -20.10 -16.82
C LEU A 127 -7.35 -20.35 -18.33
N VAL A 128 -7.30 -19.29 -19.14
CA VAL A 128 -7.14 -19.41 -20.60
C VAL A 128 -5.80 -20.04 -20.96
N VAL A 129 -4.71 -19.59 -20.34
CA VAL A 129 -3.37 -20.14 -20.57
C VAL A 129 -3.26 -21.58 -20.08
N SER A 130 -3.87 -21.92 -18.94
CA SER A 130 -3.88 -23.29 -18.40
C SER A 130 -4.69 -24.25 -19.27
N SER A 131 -5.72 -23.76 -19.94
CA SER A 131 -6.54 -24.55 -20.88
C SER A 131 -5.88 -24.68 -22.27
N SER A 132 -4.83 -23.90 -22.52
CA SER A 132 -4.05 -23.98 -23.76
C SER A 132 -3.07 -25.14 -23.67
N ALA A 133 -3.04 -26.01 -24.70
CA ALA A 133 -2.19 -27.20 -24.75
C ALA A 133 -0.66 -26.90 -24.76
N SER A 134 -0.26 -25.64 -24.76
CA SER A 134 1.10 -25.13 -24.75
C SER A 134 1.59 -24.70 -23.35
N PHE A 135 1.16 -25.39 -22.30
CA PHE A 135 1.73 -25.19 -20.96
C PHE A 135 3.09 -25.91 -20.86
N THR A 136 4.16 -25.21 -21.20
CA THR A 136 5.52 -25.66 -20.88
C THR A 136 5.87 -25.21 -19.46
N PRO A 137 6.01 -26.12 -18.47
CA PRO A 137 6.45 -25.74 -17.15
C PRO A 137 7.88 -25.21 -17.25
N VAL A 138 8.04 -23.89 -17.19
CA VAL A 138 9.36 -23.27 -17.04
C VAL A 138 9.86 -23.65 -15.67
N ALA A 139 10.89 -24.49 -15.60
CA ALA A 139 11.59 -24.83 -14.37
C ALA A 139 12.30 -23.57 -13.86
N VAL A 140 11.62 -22.80 -13.02
CA VAL A 140 12.21 -21.65 -12.34
C VAL A 140 13.09 -22.18 -11.21
N PRO A 141 14.39 -21.88 -11.18
CA PRO A 141 15.24 -22.27 -10.07
C PRO A 141 14.70 -21.67 -8.76
N ALA A 142 14.60 -22.50 -7.72
CA ALA A 142 13.99 -22.15 -6.43
C ALA A 142 14.66 -20.95 -5.75
N VAL A 143 15.95 -20.69 -6.06
CA VAL A 143 16.69 -19.53 -5.58
C VAL A 143 17.61 -19.05 -6.71
N ASN A 144 17.34 -17.85 -7.23
CA ASN A 144 18.24 -17.16 -8.15
C ASN A 144 18.60 -15.80 -7.56
N ILE A 145 19.82 -15.68 -7.01
CA ILE A 145 20.30 -14.44 -6.40
C ILE A 145 20.92 -13.58 -7.51
N THR A 146 20.08 -12.76 -8.13
CA THR A 146 20.49 -11.73 -9.10
C THR A 146 20.27 -10.34 -8.49
N SER A 147 20.87 -9.29 -9.04
CA SER A 147 20.62 -7.89 -8.64
C SER A 147 19.13 -7.53 -8.63
N THR A 148 18.32 -8.14 -9.50
CA THR A 148 16.87 -8.01 -9.55
C THR A 148 16.15 -8.54 -8.31
N SER A 149 16.75 -9.49 -7.58
CA SER A 149 16.17 -10.05 -6.35
C SER A 149 15.98 -8.99 -5.27
N VAL A 150 16.85 -7.98 -5.18
CA VAL A 150 16.71 -6.89 -4.21
C VAL A 150 15.48 -6.05 -4.50
N TYR A 151 15.21 -5.80 -5.78
CA TYR A 151 14.02 -5.08 -6.22
C TYR A 151 12.75 -5.86 -5.88
N THR A 152 12.71 -7.17 -6.18
CA THR A 152 11.56 -8.03 -5.87
C THR A 152 11.31 -8.11 -4.36
N VAL A 153 12.35 -8.24 -3.54
CA VAL A 153 12.23 -8.26 -2.07
C VAL A 153 11.68 -6.92 -1.56
N THR A 154 12.21 -5.81 -2.07
CA THR A 154 11.75 -4.46 -1.69
C THR A 154 10.29 -4.24 -2.07
N LEU A 155 9.91 -4.61 -3.30
CA LEU A 155 8.53 -4.51 -3.78
C LEU A 155 7.60 -5.33 -2.89
N LEU A 156 8.05 -6.51 -2.46
CA LEU A 156 7.24 -7.31 -1.58
C LEU A 156 7.09 -6.74 -0.16
N ILE A 157 8.16 -6.20 0.41
CA ILE A 157 8.09 -5.54 1.71
C ILE A 157 7.07 -4.39 1.65
N GLN A 158 7.09 -3.60 0.57
CA GLN A 158 6.12 -2.53 0.34
C GLN A 158 4.68 -3.05 0.14
N ALA A 159 4.50 -4.16 -0.57
CA ALA A 159 3.18 -4.77 -0.75
C ALA A 159 2.53 -5.20 0.58
N PHE A 160 3.34 -5.61 1.55
CA PHE A 160 2.89 -5.97 2.89
C PHE A 160 3.05 -4.82 3.92
N ALA A 161 3.39 -3.60 3.49
CA ALA A 161 3.57 -2.44 4.38
C ALA A 161 2.25 -1.75 4.73
N CYS A 162 1.29 -2.49 5.31
CA CYS A 162 0.02 -1.93 5.75
C CYS A 162 0.08 -1.25 7.13
N HIS A 163 1.19 -1.42 7.86
CA HIS A 163 1.32 -0.90 9.21
C HIS A 163 1.17 0.62 9.25
N ASN A 164 1.82 1.37 8.36
CA ASN A 164 1.81 2.85 8.34
C ASN A 164 0.42 3.50 8.34
N THR A 165 -0.63 2.80 7.89
CA THR A 165 -2.01 3.30 7.89
C THR A 165 -2.89 2.65 8.96
N ALA A 166 -2.36 1.69 9.73
CA ALA A 166 -3.12 0.95 10.73
C ALA A 166 -3.66 1.82 11.87
N LEU A 167 -2.89 2.79 12.38
CA LEU A 167 -3.36 3.69 13.45
C LEU A 167 -4.48 4.63 12.99
N PRO A 168 -4.36 5.36 11.87
CA PRO A 168 -5.48 6.13 11.32
C PRO A 168 -6.73 5.28 11.06
N VAL A 169 -6.57 4.07 10.53
CA VAL A 169 -7.70 3.15 10.28
C VAL A 169 -8.32 2.67 11.59
N TYR A 170 -7.52 2.41 12.62
CA TYR A 170 -8.02 2.01 13.93
C TYR A 170 -8.84 3.11 14.60
N GLU A 171 -8.39 4.35 14.47
CA GLU A 171 -9.06 5.53 15.01
C GLU A 171 -10.41 5.82 14.34
N GLU A 172 -10.52 5.57 13.03
CA GLU A 172 -11.76 5.70 12.27
C GLU A 172 -12.75 4.54 12.50
N LEU A 173 -12.32 3.46 13.17
CA LEU A 173 -13.18 2.30 13.41
C LEU A 173 -14.27 2.64 14.44
N ARG A 174 -15.53 2.40 14.05
CA ARG A 174 -16.68 2.52 14.95
C ARG A 174 -16.52 1.50 16.09
N ASP A 175 -16.34 2.01 17.31
CA ASP A 175 -15.98 1.30 18.55
C ASP A 175 -14.56 0.71 18.52
N ARG A 176 -13.64 1.38 19.22
CA ARG A 176 -12.24 0.95 19.39
C ARG A 176 -12.20 -0.40 20.09
N SER A 177 -11.89 -1.45 19.34
CA SER A 177 -11.74 -2.80 19.88
C SER A 177 -10.57 -3.51 19.21
N LEU A 178 -9.56 -3.87 20.00
CA LEU A 178 -8.41 -4.65 19.57
C LEU A 178 -8.82 -5.95 18.88
N ALA A 179 -9.87 -6.63 19.35
CA ALA A 179 -10.34 -7.88 18.78
C ALA A 179 -10.94 -7.70 17.37
N ARG A 180 -11.61 -6.57 17.10
CA ARG A 180 -12.18 -6.27 15.78
C ARG A 180 -11.07 -5.88 14.79
N MET A 181 -10.15 -5.02 15.20
CA MET A 181 -9.01 -4.65 14.35
C MET A 181 -8.10 -5.85 14.05
N ASN A 182 -7.80 -6.68 15.05
CA ASN A 182 -6.97 -7.86 14.84
C ASN A 182 -7.61 -8.87 13.86
N ARG A 183 -8.93 -9.07 13.91
CA ARG A 183 -9.65 -9.89 12.91
C ARG A 183 -9.56 -9.29 11.50
N ALA A 184 -9.73 -7.97 11.38
CA ALA A 184 -9.61 -7.29 10.09
C ALA A 184 -8.19 -7.40 9.51
N VAL A 185 -7.16 -7.21 10.34
CA VAL A 185 -5.75 -7.32 9.95
C VAL A 185 -5.40 -8.74 9.54
N VAL A 186 -5.83 -9.75 10.31
CA VAL A 186 -5.61 -11.17 9.97
C VAL A 186 -6.30 -11.52 8.65
N GLY A 187 -7.54 -11.06 8.45
CA GLY A 187 -8.27 -11.25 7.19
C GLY A 187 -7.56 -10.61 6.00
N ALA A 188 -7.08 -9.37 6.15
CA ALA A 188 -6.36 -8.65 5.11
C ALA A 188 -5.03 -9.34 4.75
N ILE A 189 -4.24 -9.75 5.75
CA ILE A 189 -2.97 -10.46 5.51
C ILE A 189 -3.22 -11.82 4.85
N ALA A 190 -4.24 -12.56 5.28
CA ALA A 190 -4.61 -13.84 4.67
C ALA A 190 -5.03 -13.67 3.20
N LEU A 191 -5.86 -12.65 2.91
CA LEU A 191 -6.26 -12.34 1.54
C LEU A 191 -5.05 -11.96 0.68
N SER A 192 -4.16 -11.07 1.16
CA SER A 192 -2.94 -10.72 0.42
C SER A 192 -2.07 -11.96 0.19
N PHE A 193 -1.93 -12.84 1.18
CA PHE A 193 -1.16 -14.07 1.01
C PHE A 193 -1.74 -14.98 -0.08
N LEU A 194 -3.06 -15.13 -0.14
CA LEU A 194 -3.74 -15.89 -1.18
C LEU A 194 -3.60 -15.27 -2.57
N LEU A 195 -3.55 -13.93 -2.67
CA LEU A 195 -3.41 -13.24 -3.95
C LEU A 195 -1.97 -13.25 -4.49
N TYR A 196 -0.98 -13.30 -3.60
CA TYR A 196 0.45 -13.30 -3.97
C TYR A 196 1.06 -14.71 -4.11
N THR A 197 0.29 -15.76 -3.82
CA THR A 197 0.71 -17.17 -3.98
C THR A 197 0.13 -17.73 -5.26
#